data_AF-A0A7W5C7C1-F1
#
_entry.id   AF-A0A7W5C7C1-F1
#
_cell.length_a   1.000
_cell.length_b   1.000
_cell.length_c   1.000
_cell.angle_alpha   90.00
_cell.angle_beta   90.00
_cell.angle_gamma   90.00
#
_symmetry.space_group_name_H-M   'P 1'
#
loop_
_entity.id
_entity.type
_entity.pdbx_description
1 polymer ?
#
loop_
_entity_poly.entity_id
_entity_poly.type
_entity_poly.pdbx_seq_one_letter_code
_entity_poly.pdbx_strand_id
1 'polypeptide(L)'
;MKDCNSLIAERMRTQVQRYFTAGPLARYAEHYMKDKLEETLRFGRLTVLHFRMFEGKDEDPYMAAAAVELFILASDMLDDLQDQDAPHKPWMQDPLPIAMHVATALLTLSQQVLLESASNVHTQAALMDMMNGQLLQSANGQMLDIMNEMIDEQAYLEVVKLKSGALLQFACMTGVLLAGQAWNPVVAEYALEIGLAAQMQNDLRDLMRWDDKSDFLQRKRTLLTLYLVEGEAAEDQWIRDYFDGLLSTEDVALKRELFAEACERTGTLLYGSVMSRMHYNRFEELVDTFQAISPWKSTFLHMINEEIA
;
A
#
# COMPACT_ATOMS: atom_id res chain seq x y z
N MET A 1 16.06 -14.53 5.86
CA MET A 1 15.26 -13.91 4.78
C MET A 1 15.96 -13.88 3.42
N LYS A 2 17.23 -14.33 3.28
CA LYS A 2 18.04 -14.13 2.07
C LYS A 2 17.41 -14.63 0.75
N ASP A 3 16.72 -15.78 0.76
CA ASP A 3 16.12 -16.36 -0.45
C ASP A 3 14.60 -16.13 -0.56
N CYS A 4 14.03 -15.29 0.31
CA CYS A 4 12.58 -15.13 0.43
C CYS A 4 11.95 -14.64 -0.88
N ASN A 5 12.52 -13.61 -1.50
CA ASN A 5 11.98 -13.04 -2.73
C ASN A 5 12.03 -14.05 -3.89
N SER A 6 13.11 -14.81 -4.00
CA SER A 6 13.25 -15.83 -5.05
C SER A 6 12.20 -16.93 -4.92
N LEU A 7 11.94 -17.40 -3.69
CA LEU A 7 10.92 -18.42 -3.44
C LEU A 7 9.50 -17.90 -3.71
N ILE A 8 9.19 -16.67 -3.27
CA ILE A 8 7.89 -16.03 -3.57
C ILE A 8 7.72 -15.88 -5.08
N ALA A 9 8.73 -15.36 -5.78
CA ALA A 9 8.71 -15.16 -7.23
C ALA A 9 8.52 -16.48 -7.99
N GLU A 10 9.15 -17.56 -7.54
CA GLU A 10 8.96 -18.90 -8.10
C GLU A 10 7.50 -19.34 -7.96
N ARG A 11 6.92 -19.22 -6.75
CA ARG A 11 5.53 -19.60 -6.49
C ARG A 11 4.56 -18.77 -7.33
N MET A 12 4.74 -17.45 -7.44
CA MET A 12 3.91 -16.60 -8.30
C MET A 12 3.93 -17.08 -9.75
N ARG A 13 5.14 -17.32 -10.32
CA ARG A 13 5.28 -17.76 -11.72
C ARG A 13 4.63 -19.12 -11.96
N THR A 14 4.85 -20.07 -11.05
CA THR A 14 4.24 -21.40 -11.15
C THR A 14 2.72 -21.33 -11.16
N GLN A 15 2.10 -20.48 -10.33
CA GLN A 15 0.64 -20.38 -10.28
C GLN A 15 0.06 -19.66 -11.50
N VAL A 16 0.72 -18.61 -12.00
CA VAL A 16 0.32 -17.98 -13.27
C VAL A 16 0.36 -18.99 -14.41
N GLN A 17 1.44 -19.76 -14.55
CA GLN A 17 1.56 -20.78 -15.60
C GLN A 17 0.55 -21.92 -15.45
N ARG A 18 0.19 -22.27 -14.21
CA ARG A 18 -0.80 -23.31 -13.93
C ARG A 18 -2.22 -22.89 -14.29
N TYR A 19 -2.62 -21.66 -13.95
CA TYR A 19 -4.01 -21.22 -14.05
C TYR A 19 -4.33 -20.43 -15.33
N PHE A 20 -3.37 -19.66 -15.87
CA PHE A 20 -3.60 -18.88 -17.08
C PHE A 20 -3.29 -19.70 -18.33
N THR A 21 -4.26 -20.51 -18.74
CA THR A 21 -4.12 -21.43 -19.89
C THR A 21 -4.16 -20.72 -21.25
N ALA A 22 -4.70 -19.50 -21.31
CA ALA A 22 -4.65 -18.66 -22.51
C ALA A 22 -3.26 -18.02 -22.65
N GLY A 23 -2.52 -18.39 -23.69
CA GLY A 23 -1.16 -17.89 -23.93
C GLY A 23 -0.98 -16.36 -23.92
N PRO A 24 -1.93 -15.54 -24.39
CA PRO A 24 -1.87 -14.09 -24.22
C PRO A 24 -1.94 -13.65 -22.75
N LEU A 25 -2.87 -14.19 -21.95
CA LEU A 25 -3.05 -13.81 -20.55
C LEU A 25 -1.80 -14.14 -19.72
N ALA A 26 -1.25 -15.35 -19.89
CA ALA A 26 -0.01 -15.75 -19.21
C ALA A 26 1.16 -14.83 -19.55
N ARG A 27 1.35 -14.47 -20.83
CA ARG A 27 2.45 -13.58 -21.26
C ARG A 27 2.33 -12.18 -20.66
N TYR A 28 1.15 -11.58 -20.66
CA TYR A 28 0.98 -10.24 -20.06
C TYR A 28 1.17 -10.30 -18.54
N ALA A 29 0.60 -11.31 -17.87
CA ALA A 29 0.81 -11.49 -16.43
C ALA A 29 2.29 -11.67 -16.08
N GLU A 30 3.03 -12.52 -16.80
CA GLU A 30 4.47 -12.69 -16.60
C GLU A 30 5.26 -11.40 -16.88
N HIS A 31 4.84 -10.61 -17.88
CA HIS A 31 5.47 -9.33 -18.19
C HIS A 31 5.31 -8.32 -17.05
N TYR A 32 4.10 -8.15 -16.53
CA TYR A 32 3.84 -7.22 -15.43
C TYR A 32 4.46 -7.70 -14.12
N MET A 33 4.45 -9.01 -13.88
CA MET A 33 5.17 -9.60 -12.74
C MET A 33 6.66 -9.33 -12.82
N LYS A 34 7.27 -9.33 -14.01
CA LYS A 34 8.70 -9.05 -14.14
C LYS A 34 9.04 -7.67 -13.57
N ASP A 35 8.23 -6.65 -13.88
CA ASP A 35 8.39 -5.30 -13.33
C ASP A 35 8.26 -5.30 -11.80
N LYS A 36 7.21 -5.95 -11.26
CA LYS A 36 7.02 -6.08 -9.80
C LYS A 36 8.20 -6.77 -9.10
N LEU A 37 8.81 -7.75 -9.75
CA LEU A 37 9.93 -8.52 -9.21
C LEU A 37 11.28 -7.79 -9.24
N GLU A 38 11.35 -6.63 -9.90
CA GLU A 38 12.50 -5.71 -9.79
C GLU A 38 12.41 -4.87 -8.49
N GLU A 39 11.23 -4.80 -7.88
CA GLU A 39 11.00 -4.17 -6.57
C GLU A 39 11.25 -5.14 -5.41
N THR A 40 11.22 -4.61 -4.18
CA THR A 40 11.18 -5.46 -2.99
C THR A 40 9.76 -6.00 -2.78
N LEU A 41 9.61 -7.32 -2.69
CA LEU A 41 8.36 -8.01 -2.34
C LEU A 41 8.02 -7.86 -0.85
N ARG A 42 7.65 -6.64 -0.45
CA ARG A 42 7.49 -6.24 0.96
C ARG A 42 6.35 -7.00 1.64
N PHE A 43 5.18 -7.05 1.02
CA PHE A 43 3.98 -7.66 1.62
C PHE A 43 4.13 -9.19 1.77
N GLY A 44 4.74 -9.84 0.79
CA GLY A 44 5.08 -11.25 0.86
C GLY A 44 6.12 -11.54 1.95
N ARG A 45 7.14 -10.68 2.10
CA ARG A 45 8.11 -10.79 3.20
C ARG A 45 7.46 -10.59 4.57
N LEU A 46 6.54 -9.63 4.71
CA LEU A 46 5.75 -9.44 5.92
C LEU A 46 4.97 -10.70 6.27
N THR A 47 4.31 -11.31 5.28
CA THR A 47 3.58 -12.58 5.45
C THR A 47 4.47 -13.69 6.01
N VAL A 48 5.63 -13.94 5.38
CA VAL A 48 6.58 -14.98 5.82
C VAL A 48 7.13 -14.68 7.22
N LEU A 49 7.40 -13.41 7.49
CA LEU A 49 7.95 -12.98 8.77
C LEU A 49 6.95 -13.16 9.91
N HIS A 50 5.68 -12.81 9.71
CA HIS A 50 4.63 -13.02 10.70
C HIS A 50 4.37 -14.51 10.92
N PHE A 51 4.31 -15.32 9.87
CA PHE A 51 4.22 -16.77 10.02
C PHE A 51 5.32 -17.33 10.94
N ARG A 52 6.55 -16.83 10.80
CA ARG A 52 7.69 -17.25 11.64
C ARG A 52 7.65 -16.67 13.05
N MET A 53 7.20 -15.43 13.23
CA MET A 53 7.01 -14.82 14.55
C MET A 53 6.01 -15.59 15.40
N PHE A 54 5.04 -16.25 14.76
CA PHE A 54 4.00 -17.07 15.39
C PHE A 54 4.26 -18.58 15.28
N GLU A 55 5.52 -19.00 15.05
CA GLU A 55 5.94 -20.40 15.05
C GLU A 55 5.21 -21.34 14.06
N GLY A 56 4.75 -20.83 12.92
CA GLY A 56 4.18 -21.68 11.87
C GLY A 56 5.17 -22.74 11.37
N LYS A 57 4.68 -23.98 11.13
CA LYS A 57 5.52 -25.13 10.78
C LYS A 57 5.02 -25.94 9.57
N ASP A 58 3.71 -26.16 9.47
CA ASP A 58 3.15 -27.21 8.61
C ASP A 58 2.70 -26.73 7.23
N GLU A 59 2.72 -25.42 6.98
CA GLU A 59 2.28 -24.80 5.73
C GLU A 59 3.46 -24.20 4.93
N ASP A 60 3.27 -23.96 3.62
CA ASP A 60 4.24 -23.23 2.79
C ASP A 60 3.97 -21.71 2.86
N PRO A 61 4.68 -20.93 3.70
CA PRO A 61 4.44 -19.50 3.82
C PRO A 61 4.78 -18.73 2.55
N TYR A 62 5.57 -19.29 1.64
CA TYR A 62 5.90 -18.64 0.37
C TYR A 62 4.76 -18.72 -0.64
N MET A 63 3.90 -19.75 -0.55
CA MET A 63 2.68 -19.85 -1.34
C MET A 63 1.67 -18.78 -0.91
N ALA A 64 1.45 -18.60 0.39
CA ALA A 64 0.61 -17.53 0.92
C ALA A 64 1.18 -16.13 0.60
N ALA A 65 2.49 -15.95 0.76
CA ALA A 65 3.15 -14.71 0.39
C ALA A 65 3.06 -14.40 -1.12
N ALA A 66 3.09 -15.42 -1.99
CA ALA A 66 2.85 -15.25 -3.42
C ALA A 66 1.41 -14.85 -3.72
N ALA A 67 0.42 -15.38 -3.00
CA ALA A 67 -0.96 -14.92 -3.10
C ALA A 67 -1.08 -13.44 -2.76
N VAL A 68 -0.47 -13.02 -1.64
CA VAL A 68 -0.44 -11.63 -1.20
C VAL A 68 0.22 -10.73 -2.25
N GLU A 69 1.39 -11.09 -2.79
CA GLU A 69 2.06 -10.27 -3.82
C GLU A 69 1.32 -10.25 -5.17
N LEU A 70 0.63 -11.33 -5.55
CA LEU A 70 -0.24 -11.32 -6.74
C LEU A 70 -1.42 -10.35 -6.55
N PHE A 71 -1.98 -10.31 -5.34
CA PHE A 71 -3.01 -9.35 -4.98
C PHE A 71 -2.46 -7.91 -5.04
N ILE A 72 -1.32 -7.64 -4.41
CA ILE A 72 -0.71 -6.31 -4.40
C ILE A 72 -0.40 -5.84 -5.81
N LEU A 73 0.16 -6.70 -6.67
CA LEU A 73 0.36 -6.37 -8.08
C LEU A 73 -0.96 -6.01 -8.78
N ALA A 74 -2.02 -6.81 -8.58
CA ALA A 74 -3.33 -6.49 -9.15
C ALA A 74 -3.89 -5.16 -8.62
N SER A 75 -3.69 -4.86 -7.34
CA SER A 75 -4.11 -3.62 -6.69
C SER A 75 -3.35 -2.42 -7.25
N ASP A 76 -2.02 -2.49 -7.34
CA ASP A 76 -1.16 -1.44 -7.91
C ASP A 76 -1.57 -1.15 -9.37
N MET A 77 -1.79 -2.21 -10.17
CA MET A 77 -2.27 -2.04 -11.55
C MET A 77 -3.61 -1.32 -11.62
N LEU A 78 -4.57 -1.66 -10.74
CA LEU A 78 -5.89 -1.03 -10.75
C LEU A 78 -5.82 0.42 -10.26
N ASP A 79 -5.00 0.70 -9.24
CA ASP A 79 -4.77 2.05 -8.72
C ASP A 79 -4.16 2.93 -9.81
N ASP A 80 -3.08 2.49 -10.46
CA ASP A 80 -2.43 3.27 -11.52
C ASP A 80 -3.37 3.54 -12.71
N LEU A 81 -4.19 2.56 -13.09
CA LEU A 81 -5.19 2.72 -14.16
C LEU A 81 -6.32 3.68 -13.77
N GLN A 82 -6.70 3.74 -12.49
CA GLN A 82 -7.75 4.64 -11.98
C GLN A 82 -7.22 6.07 -11.85
N ASP A 83 -6.01 6.22 -11.33
CA ASP A 83 -5.36 7.50 -11.07
C ASP A 83 -4.67 8.08 -12.31
N GLN A 84 -4.52 7.29 -13.37
CA GLN A 84 -3.78 7.65 -14.59
C GLN A 84 -2.35 8.10 -14.27
N ASP A 85 -1.71 7.43 -13.32
CA ASP A 85 -0.35 7.74 -12.88
C ASP A 85 0.66 6.65 -13.34
N ALA A 86 1.89 6.75 -12.84
CA ALA A 86 2.98 5.82 -13.15
C ALA A 86 3.08 5.45 -14.66
N PRO A 87 3.11 6.43 -15.60
CA PRO A 87 2.96 6.16 -17.03
C PRO A 87 4.05 5.26 -17.59
N HIS A 88 5.19 5.12 -16.93
CA HIS A 88 6.29 4.26 -17.32
C HIS A 88 6.03 2.76 -17.07
N LYS A 89 5.05 2.41 -16.23
CA LYS A 89 4.74 1.01 -15.90
C LYS A 89 4.20 0.26 -17.12
N PRO A 90 4.52 -1.04 -17.27
CA PRO A 90 4.17 -1.78 -18.48
C PRO A 90 2.65 -1.90 -18.69
N TRP A 91 1.86 -2.01 -17.62
CA TRP A 91 0.40 -2.05 -17.70
C TRP A 91 -0.23 -0.71 -18.13
N MET A 92 0.47 0.41 -17.97
CA MET A 92 0.05 1.73 -18.47
C MET A 92 0.39 1.93 -19.96
N GLN A 93 1.33 1.14 -20.49
CA GLN A 93 1.75 1.19 -21.90
C GLN A 93 0.94 0.25 -22.81
N ASP A 94 0.34 -0.78 -22.23
CA ASP A 94 -0.53 -1.71 -22.93
C ASP A 94 -1.97 -1.18 -23.07
N PRO A 95 -2.76 -1.69 -24.05
CA PRO A 95 -4.15 -1.30 -24.19
C PRO A 95 -4.96 -1.52 -22.91
N LEU A 96 -5.70 -0.49 -22.47
CA LEU A 96 -6.53 -0.52 -21.26
C LEU A 96 -7.36 -1.82 -21.07
N PRO A 97 -8.07 -2.35 -22.09
CA PRO A 97 -8.84 -3.58 -21.91
C PRO A 97 -7.97 -4.81 -21.55
N ILE A 98 -6.72 -4.84 -21.99
CA ILE A 98 -5.77 -5.92 -21.68
C ILE A 98 -5.28 -5.77 -20.24
N ALA A 99 -4.76 -4.60 -19.89
CA ALA A 99 -4.23 -4.34 -18.55
C ALA A 99 -5.28 -4.58 -17.46
N MET A 100 -6.49 -4.06 -17.67
CA MET A 100 -7.64 -4.27 -16.77
C MET A 100 -8.04 -5.75 -16.66
N HIS A 101 -8.02 -6.50 -17.77
CA HIS A 101 -8.33 -7.93 -17.73
C HIS A 101 -7.26 -8.73 -16.98
N VAL A 102 -5.98 -8.39 -17.16
CA VAL A 102 -4.88 -9.04 -16.46
C VAL A 102 -4.95 -8.75 -14.96
N ALA A 103 -5.22 -7.50 -14.55
CA ALA A 103 -5.37 -7.12 -13.15
C ALA A 103 -6.51 -7.91 -12.47
N THR A 104 -7.68 -7.96 -13.11
CA THR A 104 -8.84 -8.71 -12.59
C THR A 104 -8.60 -10.23 -12.54
N ALA A 105 -7.85 -10.79 -13.49
CA ALA A 105 -7.44 -12.18 -13.48
C ALA A 105 -6.43 -12.48 -12.35
N LEU A 106 -5.46 -11.59 -12.12
CA LEU A 106 -4.49 -11.71 -11.02
C LEU A 106 -5.17 -11.59 -9.65
N LEU A 107 -6.15 -10.70 -9.50
CA LEU A 107 -7.00 -10.61 -8.32
C LEU A 107 -7.69 -11.95 -8.02
N THR A 108 -8.33 -12.55 -9.03
CA THR A 108 -8.99 -13.86 -8.88
C THR A 108 -7.98 -14.95 -8.55
N LEU A 109 -6.82 -14.95 -9.22
CA LEU A 109 -5.75 -15.91 -8.97
C LEU A 109 -5.22 -15.79 -7.54
N SER A 110 -5.05 -14.58 -7.01
CA SER A 110 -4.56 -14.38 -5.65
C SER A 110 -5.44 -15.05 -4.60
N GLN A 111 -6.77 -14.98 -4.76
CA GLN A 111 -7.73 -15.67 -3.89
C GLN A 111 -7.58 -17.20 -3.99
N GLN A 112 -7.47 -17.74 -5.21
CA GLN A 112 -7.27 -19.17 -5.42
C GLN A 112 -5.96 -19.67 -4.81
N VAL A 113 -4.86 -18.92 -4.98
CA VAL A 113 -3.54 -19.26 -4.43
C VAL A 113 -3.55 -19.18 -2.90
N LEU A 114 -4.23 -18.18 -2.31
CA LEU A 114 -4.34 -18.08 -0.85
C LEU A 114 -5.12 -19.26 -0.27
N LEU A 115 -6.24 -19.64 -0.91
CA LEU A 115 -7.03 -20.80 -0.51
C LEU A 115 -6.18 -22.09 -0.53
N GLU A 116 -5.33 -22.26 -1.55
CA GLU A 116 -4.44 -23.43 -1.67
C GLU A 116 -3.20 -23.38 -0.77
N SER A 117 -2.92 -22.24 -0.14
CA SER A 117 -1.75 -22.08 0.72
C SER A 117 -1.89 -22.75 2.09
N ALA A 118 -3.11 -23.13 2.47
CA ALA A 118 -3.39 -23.82 3.72
C ALA A 118 -4.00 -25.21 3.45
N SER A 119 -3.61 -26.20 4.26
CA SER A 119 -4.12 -27.58 4.19
C SER A 119 -5.42 -27.77 4.97
N ASN A 120 -5.62 -26.99 6.03
CA ASN A 120 -6.76 -27.11 6.94
C ASN A 120 -7.95 -26.24 6.50
N VAL A 121 -9.14 -26.83 6.40
CA VAL A 121 -10.37 -26.13 5.94
C VAL A 121 -10.78 -24.93 6.82
N HIS A 122 -10.50 -24.98 8.12
CA HIS A 122 -10.77 -23.84 9.02
C HIS A 122 -9.80 -22.70 8.77
N THR A 123 -8.51 -22.99 8.57
CA THR A 123 -7.50 -21.99 8.19
C THR A 123 -7.81 -21.39 6.83
N GLN A 124 -8.19 -22.21 5.85
CA GLN A 124 -8.65 -21.75 4.53
C GLN A 124 -9.83 -20.78 4.65
N ALA A 125 -10.88 -21.14 5.40
CA ALA A 125 -12.04 -20.28 5.60
C ALA A 125 -11.66 -18.96 6.30
N ALA A 126 -10.81 -19.02 7.34
CA ALA A 126 -10.36 -17.83 8.05
C ALA A 126 -9.51 -16.89 7.18
N LEU A 127 -8.60 -17.44 6.37
CA LEU A 127 -7.80 -16.67 5.42
C LEU A 127 -8.67 -16.00 4.36
N MET A 128 -9.66 -16.71 3.82
CA MET A 128 -10.55 -16.15 2.80
C MET A 128 -11.49 -15.10 3.35
N ASP A 129 -12.05 -15.31 4.54
CA ASP A 129 -12.88 -14.31 5.23
C ASP A 129 -12.06 -13.05 5.53
N MET A 130 -10.86 -13.21 6.07
CA MET A 130 -9.94 -12.10 6.36
C MET A 130 -9.54 -11.35 5.08
N MET A 131 -9.11 -12.05 4.03
CA MET A 131 -8.75 -11.43 2.76
C MET A 131 -9.92 -10.62 2.19
N ASN A 132 -11.09 -11.23 2.04
CA ASN A 132 -12.25 -10.55 1.47
C ASN A 132 -12.70 -9.36 2.33
N GLY A 133 -12.64 -9.47 3.66
CA GLY A 133 -12.93 -8.37 4.57
C GLY A 133 -11.99 -7.19 4.37
N GLN A 134 -10.67 -7.44 4.30
CA GLN A 134 -9.66 -6.39 4.08
C GLN A 134 -9.76 -5.77 2.68
N LEU A 135 -10.03 -6.57 1.66
CA LEU A 135 -10.26 -6.10 0.29
C LEU A 135 -11.48 -5.18 0.20
N LEU A 136 -12.57 -5.52 0.90
CA LEU A 136 -13.77 -4.67 0.95
C LEU A 136 -13.48 -3.35 1.67
N GLN A 137 -12.69 -3.35 2.75
CA GLN A 137 -12.25 -2.11 3.40
C GLN A 137 -11.41 -1.26 2.44
N SER A 138 -10.44 -1.87 1.75
CA SER A 138 -9.60 -1.21 0.75
C SER A 138 -10.41 -0.61 -0.39
N ALA A 139 -11.42 -1.32 -0.90
CA ALA A 139 -12.32 -0.79 -1.92
C ALA A 139 -13.12 0.45 -1.45
N ASN A 140 -13.55 0.49 -0.18
CA ASN A 140 -14.20 1.68 0.37
C ASN A 140 -13.22 2.84 0.49
N GLY A 141 -12.00 2.59 1.00
CA GLY A 141 -10.95 3.60 1.07
C GLY A 141 -10.58 4.16 -0.31
N GLN A 142 -10.44 3.29 -1.31
CA GLN A 142 -10.16 3.66 -2.69
C GLN A 142 -11.23 4.56 -3.29
N MET A 143 -12.51 4.25 -3.06
CA MET A 143 -13.60 5.09 -3.57
C MET A 143 -13.56 6.49 -2.97
N LEU A 144 -13.33 6.60 -1.65
CA LEU A 144 -13.22 7.90 -0.97
C LEU A 144 -12.02 8.71 -1.46
N ASP A 145 -10.91 8.05 -1.78
CA ASP A 145 -9.70 8.65 -2.34
C ASP A 145 -9.93 9.18 -3.77
N ILE A 146 -10.49 8.34 -4.66
CA ILE A 146 -10.85 8.73 -6.04
C ILE A 146 -11.83 9.91 -6.05
N MET A 147 -12.83 9.86 -5.18
CA MET A 147 -13.83 10.93 -5.04
C MET A 147 -13.28 12.16 -4.30
N ASN A 148 -12.06 12.07 -3.76
CA ASN A 148 -11.37 13.13 -3.03
C ASN A 148 -12.24 13.67 -1.87
N GLU A 149 -12.91 12.79 -1.12
CA GLU A 149 -13.90 13.14 -0.09
C GLU A 149 -13.28 13.41 1.31
N MET A 150 -11.96 13.55 1.39
CA MET A 150 -11.25 13.86 2.64
C MET A 150 -11.40 15.34 2.99
N ILE A 151 -12.31 15.67 3.91
CA ILE A 151 -12.61 17.06 4.27
C ILE A 151 -11.69 17.64 5.34
N ASP A 152 -11.08 16.79 6.17
CA ASP A 152 -10.22 17.16 7.28
C ASP A 152 -9.16 16.07 7.54
N GLU A 153 -8.25 16.34 8.47
CA GLU A 153 -7.19 15.41 8.89
C GLU A 153 -7.74 14.06 9.35
N GLN A 154 -8.85 14.04 10.11
CA GLN A 154 -9.42 12.79 10.61
C GLN A 154 -9.96 11.93 9.47
N ALA A 155 -10.64 12.54 8.50
CA ALA A 155 -11.13 11.86 7.30
C ALA A 155 -9.96 11.29 6.47
N TYR A 156 -8.87 12.05 6.33
CA TYR A 156 -7.65 11.55 5.70
C TYR A 156 -7.12 10.30 6.42
N LEU A 157 -6.94 10.35 7.75
CA LEU A 157 -6.43 9.20 8.52
C LEU A 157 -7.33 7.96 8.36
N GLU A 158 -8.66 8.13 8.33
CA GLU A 158 -9.59 7.02 8.11
C GLU A 158 -9.49 6.45 6.69
N VAL A 159 -9.37 7.30 5.65
CA VAL A 159 -9.16 6.84 4.27
C VAL A 159 -7.87 6.05 4.15
N VAL A 160 -6.76 6.51 4.74
CA VAL A 160 -5.48 5.80 4.71
C VAL A 160 -5.58 4.44 5.41
N LYS A 161 -6.24 4.37 6.59
CA LYS A 161 -6.48 3.09 7.28
C LYS A 161 -7.28 2.13 6.40
N LEU A 162 -8.34 2.61 5.76
CA LEU A 162 -9.20 1.80 4.91
C LEU A 162 -8.47 1.34 3.64
N LYS A 163 -7.71 2.21 2.97
CA LYS A 163 -7.02 1.93 1.70
C LYS A 163 -5.74 1.12 1.92
N SER A 164 -4.64 1.78 2.29
CA SER A 164 -3.31 1.16 2.35
C SER A 164 -3.05 0.43 3.67
N GLY A 165 -3.64 0.90 4.78
CA GLY A 165 -3.58 0.22 6.07
C GLY A 165 -4.19 -1.19 6.05
N ALA A 166 -5.35 -1.36 5.40
CA ALA A 166 -6.00 -2.66 5.22
C ALA A 166 -5.13 -3.69 4.49
N LEU A 167 -4.32 -3.24 3.52
CA LEU A 167 -3.42 -4.12 2.76
C LEU A 167 -2.22 -4.59 3.61
N LEU A 168 -1.70 -3.73 4.47
CA LEU A 168 -0.66 -4.10 5.43
C LEU A 168 -1.20 -5.06 6.49
N GLN A 169 -2.42 -4.83 6.99
CA GLN A 169 -3.11 -5.78 7.85
C GLN A 169 -3.27 -7.13 7.14
N PHE A 170 -3.74 -7.13 5.89
CA PHE A 170 -3.88 -8.35 5.09
C PHE A 170 -2.58 -9.16 5.03
N ALA A 171 -1.45 -8.52 4.69
CA ALA A 171 -0.16 -9.22 4.62
C ALA A 171 0.31 -9.76 5.97
N CYS A 172 0.29 -8.93 7.02
CA CYS A 172 0.73 -9.34 8.36
C CYS A 172 -0.16 -10.47 8.91
N MET A 173 -1.48 -10.31 8.83
CA MET A 173 -2.45 -11.25 9.37
C MET A 173 -2.55 -12.55 8.57
N THR A 174 -2.24 -12.54 7.27
CA THR A 174 -2.07 -13.78 6.49
C THR A 174 -1.05 -14.69 7.15
N GLY A 175 0.12 -14.15 7.54
CA GLY A 175 1.15 -14.93 8.24
C GLY A 175 0.68 -15.47 9.59
N VAL A 176 -0.04 -14.65 10.37
CA VAL A 176 -0.57 -15.04 11.69
C VAL A 176 -1.58 -16.19 11.58
N LEU A 177 -2.57 -16.04 10.70
CA LEU A 177 -3.62 -17.04 10.50
C LEU A 177 -3.06 -18.33 9.90
N LEU A 178 -2.11 -18.23 8.95
CA LEU A 178 -1.44 -19.39 8.37
C LEU A 178 -0.62 -20.16 9.41
N ALA A 179 -0.07 -19.49 10.43
CA ALA A 179 0.59 -20.14 11.57
C ALA A 179 -0.39 -20.83 12.54
N GLY A 180 -1.68 -20.88 12.20
CA GLY A 180 -2.73 -21.52 13.00
C GLY A 180 -3.19 -20.68 14.19
N GLN A 181 -2.85 -19.39 14.23
CA GLN A 181 -3.26 -18.48 15.29
C GLN A 181 -4.55 -17.75 14.93
N ALA A 182 -5.26 -17.25 15.94
CA ALA A 182 -6.42 -16.37 15.72
C ALA A 182 -5.98 -14.95 15.34
N TRP A 183 -6.96 -14.12 14.97
CA TRP A 183 -6.74 -12.70 14.74
C TRP A 183 -6.02 -12.05 15.92
N ASN A 184 -4.92 -11.32 15.67
CA ASN A 184 -4.14 -10.68 16.69
C ASN A 184 -4.34 -9.15 16.61
N PRO A 185 -5.00 -8.53 17.61
CA PRO A 185 -5.31 -7.11 17.55
C PRO A 185 -4.07 -6.22 17.60
N VAL A 186 -2.99 -6.64 18.28
CA VAL A 186 -1.73 -5.86 18.34
C VAL A 186 -1.07 -5.84 16.97
N VAL A 187 -1.05 -6.98 16.27
CA VAL A 187 -0.52 -7.07 14.89
C VAL A 187 -1.33 -6.19 13.94
N ALA A 188 -2.65 -6.26 14.06
CA ALA A 188 -3.55 -5.45 13.26
C ALA A 188 -3.34 -3.95 13.51
N GLU A 189 -3.21 -3.53 14.77
CA GLU A 189 -3.01 -2.12 15.15
C GLU A 189 -1.67 -1.59 14.63
N TYR A 190 -0.56 -2.29 14.88
CA TYR A 190 0.74 -1.80 14.42
C TYR A 190 0.86 -1.79 12.90
N ALA A 191 0.14 -2.68 12.19
CA ALA A 191 0.11 -2.69 10.73
C ALA A 191 -0.64 -1.47 10.16
N LEU A 192 -1.61 -0.92 10.89
CA LEU A 192 -2.22 0.37 10.53
C LEU A 192 -1.28 1.53 10.78
N GLU A 193 -0.62 1.55 11.94
CA GLU A 193 0.32 2.61 12.32
C GLU A 193 1.48 2.72 11.32
N ILE A 194 2.01 1.58 10.87
CA ILE A 194 3.07 1.58 9.85
C ILE A 194 2.55 2.04 8.48
N GLY A 195 1.30 1.71 8.14
CA GLY A 195 0.65 2.17 6.91
C GLY A 195 0.44 3.68 6.91
N LEU A 196 -0.02 4.24 8.03
CA LEU A 196 -0.17 5.69 8.22
C LEU A 196 1.18 6.41 8.09
N ALA A 197 2.21 5.90 8.78
CA ALA A 197 3.55 6.48 8.69
C ALA A 197 4.10 6.46 7.26
N ALA A 198 3.94 5.33 6.55
CA ALA A 198 4.41 5.17 5.17
C ALA A 198 3.64 6.05 4.17
N GLN A 199 2.31 6.15 4.30
CA GLN A 199 1.51 7.01 3.43
C GLN A 199 1.91 8.49 3.59
N MET A 200 2.10 8.96 4.83
CA MET A 200 2.54 10.34 5.06
C MET A 200 3.94 10.60 4.46
N GLN A 201 4.84 9.62 4.47
CA GLN A 201 6.13 9.73 3.76
C GLN A 201 5.96 9.77 2.25
N ASN A 202 5.02 9.02 1.68
CA ASN A 202 4.71 9.07 0.26
C ASN A 202 4.20 10.47 -0.12
N ASP A 203 3.20 10.98 0.60
CA ASP A 203 2.60 12.29 0.36
C ASP A 203 3.65 13.42 0.51
N LEU A 204 4.58 13.32 1.48
CA LEU A 204 5.71 14.26 1.62
C LEU A 204 6.59 14.30 0.38
N ARG A 205 6.89 13.13 -0.21
CA ARG A 205 7.68 13.05 -1.44
C ARG A 205 6.92 13.62 -2.62
N ASP A 206 5.64 13.32 -2.74
CA ASP A 206 4.83 13.66 -3.91
C ASP A 206 4.33 15.12 -3.89
N LEU A 207 4.25 15.77 -2.72
CA LEU A 207 3.90 17.21 -2.62
C LEU A 207 4.82 18.11 -3.46
N MET A 208 6.12 17.82 -3.47
CA MET A 208 7.15 18.68 -4.08
C MET A 208 7.56 18.27 -5.51
N ARG A 209 7.00 17.18 -6.05
CA ARG A 209 7.35 16.59 -7.36
C ARG A 209 6.53 17.21 -8.50
N TRP A 210 6.77 18.49 -8.74
CA TRP A 210 6.10 19.29 -9.78
C TRP A 210 6.45 18.88 -11.23
N ASP A 211 7.44 18.03 -11.43
CA ASP A 211 7.95 17.54 -12.71
C ASP A 211 7.39 16.18 -13.14
N ASP A 212 6.60 15.52 -12.28
CA ASP A 212 6.03 14.19 -12.51
C ASP A 212 4.64 14.08 -11.85
N LYS A 213 4.51 13.30 -10.77
CA LYS A 213 3.32 13.19 -9.91
C LYS A 213 3.36 14.25 -8.82
N SER A 214 2.48 15.25 -8.90
CA SER A 214 2.27 16.23 -7.84
C SER A 214 0.85 16.15 -7.29
N ASP A 215 0.73 15.70 -6.03
CA ASP A 215 -0.54 15.68 -5.32
C ASP A 215 -1.20 17.06 -5.28
N PHE A 216 -0.39 18.12 -5.17
CA PHE A 216 -0.85 19.49 -5.23
C PHE A 216 -1.50 19.81 -6.58
N LEU A 217 -0.81 19.57 -7.71
CA LEU A 217 -1.34 19.88 -9.06
C LEU A 217 -2.55 19.02 -9.45
N GLN A 218 -2.72 17.87 -8.79
CA GLN A 218 -3.90 17.01 -8.94
C GLN A 218 -5.02 17.37 -7.96
N ARG A 219 -4.80 18.35 -7.08
CA ARG A 219 -5.72 18.73 -5.97
C ARG A 219 -6.07 17.57 -5.05
N LYS A 220 -5.17 16.58 -4.91
CA LYS A 220 -5.36 15.48 -3.97
C LYS A 220 -5.40 16.02 -2.55
N ARG A 221 -6.40 15.62 -1.77
CA ARG A 221 -6.59 15.99 -0.36
C ARG A 221 -5.77 15.06 0.52
N THR A 222 -4.46 15.30 0.55
CA THR A 222 -3.54 14.66 1.49
C THR A 222 -3.48 15.45 2.79
N LEU A 223 -2.86 14.87 3.83
CA LEU A 223 -2.63 15.58 5.09
C LEU A 223 -1.97 16.95 4.89
N LEU A 224 -1.02 17.03 3.95
CA LEU A 224 -0.22 18.22 3.69
C LEU A 224 -1.01 19.29 2.95
N THR A 225 -1.81 18.91 1.95
CA THR A 225 -2.60 19.87 1.19
C THR A 225 -3.78 20.38 2.01
N LEU A 226 -4.38 19.55 2.87
CA LEU A 226 -5.38 19.98 3.84
C LEU A 226 -4.79 21.01 4.82
N TYR A 227 -3.61 20.75 5.38
CA TYR A 227 -2.92 21.69 6.26
C TYR A 227 -2.62 23.04 5.58
N LEU A 228 -2.19 23.02 4.31
CA LEU A 228 -1.97 24.24 3.52
C LEU A 228 -3.27 25.00 3.25
N VAL A 229 -4.34 24.29 2.90
CA VAL A 229 -5.67 24.88 2.65
C VAL A 229 -6.27 25.44 3.93
N GLU A 230 -6.00 24.88 5.10
CA GLU A 230 -6.45 25.44 6.38
C GLU A 230 -5.66 26.69 6.81
N GLY A 231 -4.49 26.96 6.23
CA GLY A 231 -3.65 28.11 6.57
C GLY A 231 -4.29 29.48 6.29
N GLU A 232 -4.32 30.37 7.28
CA GLU A 232 -5.02 31.67 7.19
C GLU A 232 -4.18 32.82 6.62
N ALA A 233 -2.93 32.57 6.22
CA ALA A 233 -2.05 33.63 5.73
C ALA A 233 -2.60 34.21 4.41
N ALA A 234 -2.84 35.52 4.38
CA ALA A 234 -3.40 36.20 3.21
C ALA A 234 -2.53 36.03 1.95
N GLU A 235 -1.21 35.90 2.12
CA GLU A 235 -0.25 35.65 1.03
C GLU A 235 -0.42 34.26 0.39
N ASP A 236 -1.03 33.30 1.12
CA ASP A 236 -1.26 31.92 0.70
C ASP A 236 -2.69 31.65 0.24
N GLN A 237 -3.55 32.68 0.23
CA GLN A 237 -4.96 32.54 -0.16
C GLN A 237 -5.15 31.92 -1.55
N TRP A 238 -4.19 32.11 -2.46
CA TRP A 238 -4.22 31.51 -3.79
C TRP A 238 -4.21 29.96 -3.77
N ILE A 239 -3.67 29.32 -2.72
CA ILE A 239 -3.72 27.86 -2.55
C ILE A 239 -5.16 27.42 -2.30
N ARG A 240 -5.86 28.10 -1.39
CA ARG A 240 -7.30 27.85 -1.14
C ARG A 240 -8.12 28.10 -2.40
N ASP A 241 -7.90 29.24 -3.06
CA ASP A 241 -8.60 29.58 -4.30
C ASP A 241 -8.39 28.51 -5.38
N TYR A 242 -7.20 27.90 -5.44
CA TYR A 242 -6.92 26.80 -6.35
C TYR A 242 -7.68 25.52 -5.99
N PHE A 243 -7.73 25.14 -4.72
CA PHE A 243 -8.48 23.97 -4.24
C PHE A 243 -10.00 24.15 -4.34
N ASP A 244 -10.49 25.38 -4.19
CA ASP A 244 -11.91 25.76 -4.40
C ASP A 244 -12.29 25.84 -5.89
N GLY A 245 -11.32 25.67 -6.80
CA GLY A 245 -11.54 25.69 -8.24
C GLY A 245 -11.67 27.09 -8.84
N LEU A 246 -11.34 28.14 -8.10
CA LEU A 246 -11.30 29.53 -8.58
C LEU A 246 -10.07 29.82 -9.45
N LEU A 247 -8.99 29.04 -9.29
CA LEU A 247 -7.81 29.05 -10.16
C LEU A 247 -7.69 27.72 -10.90
N SER A 248 -7.24 27.74 -12.16
CA SER A 248 -6.93 26.52 -12.93
C SER A 248 -5.51 25.99 -12.65
N THR A 249 -5.20 24.80 -13.17
CA THR A 249 -3.84 24.26 -13.09
C THR A 249 -2.84 25.13 -13.87
N GLU A 250 -3.26 25.75 -14.98
CA GLU A 250 -2.45 26.70 -15.74
C GLU A 250 -2.13 27.97 -14.93
N ASP A 251 -3.08 28.46 -14.12
CA ASP A 251 -2.88 29.64 -13.27
C ASP A 251 -1.81 29.41 -12.18
N VAL A 252 -1.65 28.16 -11.74
CA VAL A 252 -0.68 27.80 -10.68
C VAL A 252 0.59 27.16 -11.21
N ALA A 253 0.67 26.80 -12.50
CA ALA A 253 1.79 26.07 -13.09
C ALA A 253 3.15 26.75 -12.89
N LEU A 254 3.18 28.09 -12.88
CA LEU A 254 4.41 28.87 -12.68
C LEU A 254 4.64 29.30 -11.22
N LYS A 255 3.77 28.89 -10.28
CA LYS A 255 3.84 29.27 -8.87
C LYS A 255 4.66 28.31 -8.01
N ARG A 256 5.52 27.48 -8.61
CA ARG A 256 6.33 26.49 -7.88
C ARG A 256 7.18 27.10 -6.76
N GLU A 257 7.83 28.23 -7.04
CA GLU A 257 8.66 28.93 -6.03
C GLU A 257 7.80 29.48 -4.91
N LEU A 258 6.69 30.15 -5.24
CA LEU A 258 5.71 30.64 -4.25
C LEU A 258 5.12 29.51 -3.40
N PHE A 259 4.87 28.34 -4.00
CA PHE A 259 4.41 27.16 -3.28
C PHE A 259 5.47 26.63 -2.31
N ALA A 260 6.74 26.59 -2.72
CA ALA A 260 7.83 26.20 -1.85
C ALA A 260 7.98 27.16 -0.65
N GLU A 261 7.88 28.47 -0.89
CA GLU A 261 7.88 29.50 0.16
C GLU A 261 6.68 29.33 1.12
N ALA A 262 5.49 29.01 0.60
CA ALA A 262 4.31 28.72 1.41
C ALA A 262 4.52 27.49 2.31
N CYS A 263 5.05 26.40 1.75
CA CYS A 263 5.39 25.18 2.50
C CYS A 263 6.41 25.46 3.62
N GLU A 264 7.42 26.30 3.36
CA GLU A 264 8.42 26.70 4.35
C GLU A 264 7.80 27.58 5.46
N ARG A 265 7.06 28.63 5.08
CA ARG A 265 6.40 29.57 6.01
C ARG A 265 5.41 28.86 6.94
N THR A 266 4.61 27.95 6.40
CA THR A 266 3.58 27.21 7.15
C THR A 266 4.17 26.04 7.96
N GLY A 267 5.39 25.61 7.63
CA GLY A 267 6.00 24.42 8.20
C GLY A 267 5.33 23.11 7.74
N THR A 268 4.69 23.08 6.57
CA THR A 268 3.91 21.93 6.08
C THR A 268 4.72 20.63 6.04
N LEU A 269 5.96 20.68 5.53
CA LEU A 269 6.83 19.50 5.47
C LEU A 269 7.23 19.02 6.87
N LEU A 270 7.45 19.94 7.82
CA LEU A 270 7.75 19.60 9.20
C LEU A 270 6.54 18.96 9.86
N TYR A 271 5.34 19.52 9.65
CA TYR A 271 4.07 18.97 10.14
C TYR A 271 3.89 17.51 9.70
N GLY A 272 3.97 17.22 8.40
CA GLY A 272 3.88 15.85 7.89
C GLY A 272 4.95 14.92 8.44
N SER A 273 6.18 15.40 8.58
CA SER A 273 7.29 14.61 9.13
C SER A 273 7.06 14.24 10.60
N VAL A 274 6.51 15.17 11.39
CA VAL A 274 6.15 14.93 12.80
C VAL A 274 4.99 13.93 12.90
N MET A 275 3.95 14.08 12.07
CA MET A 275 2.80 13.18 12.07
C MET A 275 3.21 11.74 11.66
N SER A 276 4.02 11.61 10.60
CA SER A 276 4.59 10.32 10.18
C SER A 276 5.41 9.68 11.32
N ARG A 277 6.27 10.46 11.98
CA ARG A 277 7.07 9.98 13.11
C ARG A 277 6.23 9.59 14.32
N MET A 278 5.13 10.29 14.59
CA MET A 278 4.22 9.96 15.69
C MET A 278 3.61 8.57 15.50
N HIS A 279 3.08 8.26 14.31
CA HIS A 279 2.55 6.94 13.97
C HIS A 279 3.64 5.86 13.98
N TYR A 280 4.82 6.18 13.47
CA TYR A 280 5.95 5.26 13.53
C TYR A 280 6.38 4.93 14.98
N ASN A 281 6.44 5.92 15.87
CA ASN A 281 6.77 5.69 17.28
C ASN A 281 5.68 4.83 17.95
N ARG A 282 4.40 5.07 17.62
CA ARG A 282 3.28 4.25 18.10
C ARG A 282 3.40 2.80 17.64
N PHE A 283 3.82 2.59 16.39
CA PHE A 283 4.17 1.26 15.87
C PHE A 283 5.28 0.61 16.72
N GLU A 284 6.37 1.32 17.03
CA GLU A 284 7.46 0.78 17.85
C GLU A 284 6.99 0.38 19.25
N GLU A 285 6.18 1.22 19.90
CA GLU A 285 5.57 0.92 21.20
C GLU A 285 4.75 -0.37 21.16
N LEU A 286 3.89 -0.53 20.15
CA LEU A 286 3.05 -1.72 19.98
C LEU A 286 3.89 -2.97 19.74
N VAL A 287 4.89 -2.89 18.88
CA VAL A 287 5.83 -3.98 18.63
C VAL A 287 6.60 -4.35 19.90
N ASP A 288 6.90 -3.38 20.77
CA ASP A 288 7.56 -3.62 22.05
C ASP A 288 6.70 -4.37 23.06
N THR A 289 5.40 -4.12 23.09
CA THR A 289 4.46 -4.92 23.90
C THR A 289 4.34 -6.37 23.42
N PHE A 290 4.67 -6.62 22.14
CA PHE A 290 4.57 -7.94 21.55
C PHE A 290 5.77 -8.83 21.92
N GLN A 291 5.49 -9.92 22.63
CA GLN A 291 6.46 -10.99 22.93
C GLN A 291 6.63 -11.90 21.70
N ALA A 292 7.29 -11.41 20.65
CA ALA A 292 7.74 -12.28 19.55
C ALA A 292 9.06 -12.98 19.87
N ILE A 293 9.30 -14.08 19.15
CA ILE A 293 10.59 -14.78 19.18
C ILE A 293 11.65 -13.96 18.45
N SER A 294 12.70 -13.59 19.20
CA SER A 294 13.94 -13.03 18.66
C SER A 294 14.71 -14.17 17.96
N PRO A 295 14.75 -14.20 16.62
CA PRO A 295 15.28 -13.07 15.84
C PRO A 295 14.29 -12.36 14.90
N TRP A 296 13.03 -12.80 14.81
CA TRP A 296 12.12 -12.32 13.78
C TRP A 296 11.61 -10.90 14.06
N LYS A 297 11.41 -10.55 15.34
CA LYS A 297 11.08 -9.16 15.75
C LYS A 297 12.16 -8.16 15.33
N SER A 298 13.43 -8.48 15.58
CA SER A 298 14.54 -7.61 15.15
C SER A 298 14.66 -7.53 13.63
N THR A 299 14.39 -8.63 12.93
CA THR A 299 14.33 -8.65 11.45
C THR A 299 13.19 -7.77 10.93
N PHE A 300 12.04 -7.77 11.62
CA PHE A 300 10.88 -6.95 11.26
C PHE A 300 11.20 -5.47 11.36
N LEU A 301 11.69 -5.04 12.52
CA LEU A 301 12.08 -3.65 12.75
C LEU A 301 13.13 -3.20 11.74
N HIS A 302 14.17 -4.01 11.49
CA HIS A 302 15.17 -3.65 10.48
C HIS A 302 14.57 -3.47 9.09
N MET A 303 13.66 -4.37 8.67
CA MET A 303 12.99 -4.29 7.37
C MET A 303 12.13 -3.02 7.25
N ILE A 304 11.40 -2.66 8.29
CA ILE A 304 10.59 -1.44 8.31
C ILE A 304 11.46 -0.18 8.34
N ASN A 305 12.58 -0.19 9.05
CA ASN A 305 13.43 1.00 9.21
C ASN A 305 14.17 1.37 7.94
N GLU A 306 14.48 0.40 7.07
CA GLU A 306 15.03 0.67 5.74
C GLU A 306 14.02 1.36 4.80
N GLU A 307 12.74 1.40 5.15
CA GLU A 307 11.66 1.90 4.29
C GLU A 307 11.12 3.27 4.69
N ILE A 308 11.15 3.60 5.99
CA ILE A 308 10.64 4.86 6.54
C ILE A 308 11.76 5.87 6.80
N ALA A 309 13.02 5.43 6.82
CA ALA A 309 14.20 6.31 6.87
C ALA A 309 14.52 6.94 5.51
#